data_AF-A0A9R0JAP8-F1
#
_entry.id   AF-A0A9R0JAP8-F1
#
_cell.length_a   1.000
_cell.length_b   1.000
_cell.length_c   1.000
_cell.angle_alpha   90.00
_cell.angle_beta   90.00
_cell.angle_gamma   90.00
#
_symmetry.space_group_name_H-M   'P 1'
#
loop_
_entity.id
_entity.type
_entity.pdbx_description
1 polymer ?
#
loop_
_entity_poly.entity_id
_entity_poly.type
_entity_poly.pdbx_seq_one_letter_code
_entity_poly.pdbx_strand_id
1 'polypeptide(L)'
;MTAFKTPIGMTPYKVVYGKNSHLPVEIEHRAMWAIKTLNFKLTCAGERRLLDLHELEELRMNAYDSTSIYKARSKKYHDALIDKREFKEGDKVLLYNSRLKLFPESSTPVGAARLKW
;
A
#
# COMPACT_ATOMS: atom_id res chain seq x y z
N MET A 1 25.15 36.57 10.59
CA MET A 1 24.46 37.68 9.91
C MET A 1 24.95 39.00 10.49
N THR A 2 25.71 39.76 9.70
CA THR A 2 26.30 41.05 10.11
C THR A 2 25.19 42.09 10.24
N ALA A 3 24.88 42.53 11.46
CA ALA A 3 23.84 43.51 11.70
C ALA A 3 24.24 44.88 11.09
N PHE A 4 23.40 45.41 10.22
CA PHE A 4 23.57 46.75 9.62
C PHE A 4 23.51 47.79 10.75
N LYS A 5 24.64 48.39 11.09
CA LYS A 5 24.72 49.47 12.10
C LYS A 5 24.56 50.81 11.39
N THR A 6 23.82 51.74 11.99
CA THR A 6 23.77 53.12 11.50
C THR A 6 25.13 53.80 11.73
N PRO A 7 25.45 54.93 11.06
CA PRO A 7 26.70 55.68 11.30
C PRO A 7 26.92 56.10 12.76
N ILE A 8 25.86 56.11 13.56
CA ILE A 8 25.83 56.44 15.00
C ILE A 8 26.09 55.20 15.89
N GLY A 9 26.28 54.01 15.30
CA GLY A 9 26.57 52.77 16.01
C GLY A 9 25.36 52.09 16.65
N MET A 10 24.15 52.57 16.39
CA MET A 10 22.90 51.97 16.90
C MET A 10 22.32 50.93 15.92
N THR A 11 21.62 49.94 16.46
CA THR A 11 20.84 49.00 15.64
C THR A 11 19.54 49.68 15.20
N PRO A 12 19.03 49.42 13.99
CA PRO A 12 17.76 49.98 13.51
C PRO A 12 16.60 49.76 14.48
N TYR A 13 16.54 48.58 15.12
CA TYR A 13 15.56 48.27 16.16
C TYR A 13 15.63 49.22 17.37
N LYS A 14 16.83 49.54 17.85
CA LYS A 14 17.03 50.45 18.98
C LYS A 14 16.59 51.88 18.66
N VAL A 15 16.69 52.31 17.40
CA VAL A 15 16.21 53.63 16.97
C VAL A 15 14.68 53.70 17.01
N VAL A 16 13.99 52.64 16.61
CA VAL A 16 12.51 52.59 16.59
C VAL A 16 11.93 52.40 17.99
N TYR A 17 12.56 51.58 18.83
CA TYR A 17 11.97 51.15 20.12
C TYR A 17 12.73 51.65 21.36
N GLY A 18 13.80 52.42 21.21
CA GLY A 18 14.54 53.08 22.30
C GLY A 18 15.35 52.15 23.23
N LYS A 19 15.18 50.82 23.17
CA LYS A 19 15.91 49.84 23.97
C LYS A 19 16.76 48.91 23.10
N ASN A 20 17.83 48.35 23.68
CA ASN A 20 18.55 47.23 23.06
C ASN A 20 17.54 46.09 22.84
N SER A 21 17.68 45.35 21.74
CA SER A 21 16.69 44.35 21.32
C SER A 21 16.52 43.23 22.35
N HIS A 22 15.50 43.35 23.20
CA HIS A 22 14.89 42.23 23.91
C HIS A 22 13.68 41.82 23.06
N LEU A 23 13.72 40.63 22.46
CA LEU A 23 12.55 40.13 21.77
C LEU A 23 11.40 40.04 22.80
N PRO A 24 10.20 40.56 22.51
CA PRO A 24 9.10 40.44 23.46
C PRO A 24 8.81 38.97 23.72
N VAL A 25 8.84 38.55 24.99
CA VAL A 25 8.54 37.17 25.43
C VAL A 25 7.21 36.66 24.84
N GLU A 26 6.26 37.56 24.62
CA GLU A 26 4.97 37.26 23.99
C GLU A 26 5.11 36.71 22.56
N ILE A 27 6.04 37.23 21.77
CA ILE A 27 6.27 36.80 20.39
C ILE A 27 6.96 35.43 20.38
N GLU A 28 7.97 35.25 21.24
CA GLU A 28 8.66 33.96 21.40
C GLU A 28 7.69 32.86 21.86
N HIS A 29 6.87 33.17 22.86
CA HIS A 29 5.87 32.26 23.39
C HIS A 29 4.83 31.86 22.33
N ARG A 30 4.32 32.82 21.55
CA ARG A 30 3.39 32.52 20.44
C ARG A 30 4.03 31.62 19.37
N ALA A 31 5.29 31.86 19.02
CA ALA A 31 6.02 31.01 18.08
C ALA A 31 6.21 29.58 18.62
N MET A 32 6.60 29.44 19.89
CA MET A 32 6.73 28.14 20.55
C MET A 32 5.40 27.37 20.58
N TRP A 33 4.28 28.05 20.88
CA TRP A 33 2.96 27.42 20.84
C TRP A 33 2.57 26.97 19.44
N ALA A 34 2.82 27.79 18.41
CA ALA A 34 2.53 27.43 17.03
C ALA A 34 3.29 26.15 16.61
N ILE A 35 4.57 26.06 16.96
CA ILE A 35 5.40 24.88 16.70
C ILE A 35 4.86 23.66 17.44
N LYS A 36 4.52 23.79 18.74
CA LYS A 36 3.97 22.70 19.54
C LYS A 36 2.66 22.18 18.95
N THR A 37 1.77 23.07 18.55
CA THR A 37 0.49 22.71 17.93
C THR A 37 0.69 22.04 16.57
N LEU A 38 1.62 22.53 15.75
CA LEU A 38 1.93 21.92 14.45
C LEU A 38 2.46 20.50 14.62
N ASN A 39 3.40 20.29 15.55
CA ASN A 39 3.97 18.98 15.85
C ASN A 39 2.90 18.00 16.34
N PHE A 40 2.01 18.45 17.22
CA PHE A 40 0.90 17.61 17.70
C PHE A 40 -0.01 17.16 16.56
N LYS A 41 -0.40 18.09 15.67
CA LYS A 41 -1.21 17.76 14.49
C LYS A 41 -0.51 16.78 13.57
N LEU A 42 0.80 16.93 13.37
CA LEU A 42 1.61 16.02 12.57
C LEU A 42 1.63 14.60 13.17
N THR A 43 1.86 14.48 14.48
CA THR A 43 1.85 13.19 15.17
C THR A 43 0.48 12.51 15.06
N CYS A 44 -0.62 13.24 15.34
CA CYS A 44 -1.97 12.68 15.21
C CYS A 44 -2.29 12.24 13.78
N ALA A 45 -1.85 13.00 12.77
CA ALA A 45 -2.01 12.60 11.37
C ALA A 45 -1.20 11.34 11.04
N GLY A 46 0.00 11.20 11.60
CA GLY A 46 0.84 10.01 11.48
C GLY A 46 0.20 8.77 12.11
N GLU A 47 -0.31 8.90 13.33
CA GLU A 47 -1.04 7.83 14.04
C GLU A 47 -2.29 7.41 13.27
N ARG A 48 -3.06 8.37 12.76
CA ARG A 48 -4.25 8.07 11.96
C ARG A 48 -3.91 7.27 10.72
N ARG A 49 -2.88 7.71 9.97
CA ARG A 49 -2.42 7.01 8.77
C ARG A 49 -1.93 5.60 9.09
N LEU A 50 -1.28 5.40 10.24
CA LEU A 50 -0.82 4.07 10.67
C LEU A 50 -2.01 3.13 10.93
N LEU A 51 -3.06 3.63 11.60
CA LEU A 51 -4.29 2.87 11.83
C LEU A 51 -4.98 2.51 10.50
N ASP A 52 -5.12 3.47 9.60
CA ASP A 52 -5.74 3.23 8.29
C ASP A 52 -4.94 2.17 7.48
N LEU A 53 -3.61 2.19 7.56
CA LEU A 53 -2.75 1.16 6.93
C LEU A 53 -2.93 -0.22 7.56
N HIS A 54 -3.10 -0.29 8.87
CA HIS A 54 -3.31 -1.56 9.56
C HIS A 54 -4.65 -2.19 9.17
N GLU A 55 -5.72 -1.38 9.10
CA GLU A 55 -7.04 -1.81 8.63
C GLU A 55 -6.98 -2.37 7.20
N LEU A 56 -6.24 -1.71 6.30
CA LEU A 56 -6.05 -2.21 4.94
C LEU A 56 -5.31 -3.55 4.89
N GLU A 57 -4.32 -3.74 5.76
CA GLU A 57 -3.57 -4.99 5.86
C GLU A 57 -4.46 -6.14 6.35
N GLU A 58 -5.30 -5.89 7.35
CA GLU A 58 -6.27 -6.88 7.85
C GLU A 58 -7.27 -7.26 6.75
N LEU A 59 -7.82 -6.28 6.03
CA LEU A 59 -8.73 -6.53 4.91
C LEU A 59 -8.05 -7.39 3.82
N ARG A 60 -6.78 -7.11 3.52
CA ARG A 60 -6.00 -7.88 2.56
C ARG A 60 -5.81 -9.33 3.01
N MET A 61 -5.43 -9.55 4.26
CA MET A 61 -5.27 -10.90 4.81
C MET A 61 -6.59 -11.68 4.80
N ASN A 62 -7.68 -11.04 5.22
CA ASN A 62 -9.02 -11.62 5.17
C ASN A 62 -9.44 -12.03 3.74
N ALA A 63 -9.11 -11.21 2.73
CA ALA A 63 -9.38 -11.52 1.33
C ALA A 63 -8.57 -12.74 0.84
N TYR A 64 -7.30 -12.86 1.24
CA TYR A 64 -6.47 -14.01 0.89
C TYR A 64 -6.97 -15.30 1.54
N ASP A 65 -7.29 -15.25 2.84
CA ASP A 65 -7.78 -16.41 3.57
C ASP A 65 -9.12 -16.88 3.02
N SER A 66 -10.07 -15.96 2.80
CA SER A 66 -11.37 -16.28 2.21
C SER A 66 -11.26 -16.86 0.80
N THR A 67 -10.37 -16.33 -0.04
CA THR A 67 -10.11 -16.86 -1.38
C THR A 67 -9.51 -18.27 -1.32
N SER A 68 -8.55 -18.48 -0.42
CA SER A 68 -7.91 -19.79 -0.21
C SER A 68 -8.94 -20.84 0.26
N ILE A 69 -9.76 -20.49 1.24
CA ILE A 69 -10.83 -21.35 1.77
C ILE A 69 -11.85 -21.68 0.68
N TYR A 70 -12.28 -20.70 -0.10
CA TYR A 70 -13.24 -20.92 -1.18
C TYR A 70 -12.68 -21.90 -2.22
N LYS A 71 -11.45 -21.67 -2.70
CA LYS A 71 -10.79 -22.57 -3.66
C LYS A 71 -10.63 -23.98 -3.11
N ALA A 72 -10.23 -24.12 -1.84
CA ALA A 72 -10.08 -25.42 -1.19
C ALA A 72 -11.41 -26.18 -1.08
N ARG A 73 -12.49 -25.48 -0.71
CA ARG A 73 -13.85 -26.07 -0.64
C ARG A 73 -14.34 -26.49 -2.01
N SER A 74 -14.22 -25.63 -3.02
CA SER A 74 -14.61 -25.94 -4.39
C SER A 74 -13.83 -27.11 -4.96
N LYS A 75 -12.51 -27.16 -4.73
CA LYS A 75 -11.67 -28.30 -5.11
C LYS A 75 -12.13 -29.58 -4.42
N LYS A 76 -12.33 -29.57 -3.11
CA LYS A 76 -12.78 -30.75 -2.35
C LYS A 76 -14.12 -31.28 -2.86
N TYR A 77 -15.06 -30.39 -3.14
CA TYR A 77 -16.36 -30.76 -3.69
C TYR A 77 -16.22 -31.34 -5.10
N HIS A 78 -15.44 -30.69 -5.97
CA HIS A 78 -15.19 -31.17 -7.32
C HIS A 78 -14.48 -32.53 -7.32
N ASP A 79 -13.43 -32.70 -6.52
CA ASP A 79 -12.67 -33.95 -6.41
C ASP A 79 -13.56 -35.10 -5.90
N ALA A 80 -14.52 -34.82 -5.01
CA ALA A 80 -15.49 -35.80 -4.54
C ALA A 80 -16.49 -36.24 -5.62
N LEU A 81 -16.72 -35.42 -6.64
CA LEU A 81 -17.60 -35.72 -7.78
C LEU A 81 -16.86 -36.37 -8.96
N ILE A 82 -15.52 -36.44 -8.93
CA ILE A 82 -14.76 -37.08 -10.01
C ILE A 82 -14.83 -38.60 -9.81
N ASP A 83 -15.49 -39.28 -10.75
CA ASP A 83 -15.40 -40.72 -10.86
C ASP A 83 -13.98 -41.13 -11.28
N LYS A 84 -13.38 -42.02 -10.50
CA LYS A 84 -12.08 -42.60 -10.84
C LYS A 84 -12.23 -43.55 -12.02
N ARG A 85 -11.82 -43.10 -13.21
CA ARG A 85 -11.67 -43.96 -14.39
C ARG A 85 -10.26 -44.51 -14.47
N GLU A 86 -10.18 -45.83 -14.65
CA GLU A 86 -8.96 -46.50 -15.07
C GLU A 86 -8.85 -46.40 -16.59
N PHE A 87 -7.72 -45.90 -17.09
CA PHE A 87 -7.44 -45.82 -18.53
C PHE A 87 -6.52 -46.97 -18.95
N LYS A 88 -6.82 -47.57 -20.09
CA LYS A 88 -5.98 -48.59 -20.71
C LYS A 88 -5.19 -48.01 -21.87
N GLU A 89 -4.07 -48.65 -22.19
CA GLU A 89 -3.28 -48.28 -23.35
C GLU A 89 -4.15 -48.38 -24.62
N GLY A 90 -4.14 -47.31 -25.41
CA GLY A 90 -4.96 -47.21 -26.60
C GLY A 90 -6.29 -46.47 -26.45
N ASP A 91 -6.70 -46.12 -25.23
CA ASP A 91 -7.88 -45.28 -24.98
C ASP A 91 -7.68 -43.85 -25.53
N LYS A 92 -8.76 -43.25 -26.02
CA LYS A 92 -8.76 -41.84 -26.45
C LYS A 92 -9.08 -40.96 -25.25
N VAL A 93 -8.16 -40.07 -24.90
CA VAL A 93 -8.37 -39.08 -23.84
C VAL A 93 -8.34 -37.67 -24.40
N LEU A 94 -9.11 -36.79 -23.76
CA LEU A 94 -9.09 -35.38 -24.08
C LEU A 94 -7.80 -34.77 -23.52
N LEU A 95 -6.96 -34.27 -24.41
CA LEU A 95 -5.78 -33.52 -24.01
C LEU A 95 -6.18 -32.10 -23.65
N TYR A 96 -6.20 -31.77 -22.36
CA TYR A 96 -6.41 -30.40 -21.92
C TYR A 96 -5.13 -29.58 -22.10
N ASN A 97 -5.15 -28.60 -23.00
CA ASN A 97 -4.04 -27.68 -23.21
C ASN A 97 -4.28 -26.40 -22.39
N SER A 98 -3.62 -26.28 -21.25
CA SER A 98 -3.79 -25.14 -20.32
C SER A 98 -3.13 -23.84 -20.80
N ARG A 99 -2.47 -23.83 -21.97
CA ARG A 99 -1.84 -22.62 -22.51
C ARG A 99 -2.92 -21.58 -22.83
N LEU A 100 -2.99 -20.54 -22.01
CA LEU A 100 -3.78 -19.34 -22.26
C LEU A 100 -3.30 -18.68 -23.57
N LYS A 101 -4.00 -18.92 -24.66
CA LYS A 101 -3.78 -18.17 -25.91
C LYS A 101 -4.39 -16.78 -25.73
N LEU A 102 -3.57 -15.79 -25.39
CA LEU A 102 -3.93 -14.38 -25.28
C LEU A 102 -4.31 -13.73 -26.63
N PHE A 103 -4.02 -14.39 -27.76
CA PHE A 103 -4.38 -13.95 -29.10
C PHE A 103 -4.98 -15.10 -29.93
N PRO A 104 -6.02 -14.84 -30.75
CA PRO A 104 -6.69 -15.88 -31.53
C PRO A 104 -5.90 -16.17 -32.81
N GLU A 105 -4.98 -17.13 -32.74
CA GLU A 105 -4.47 -17.80 -33.94
C GLU A 105 -5.26 -19.09 -34.18
N SER A 106 -5.82 -19.18 -35.40
CA SER A 106 -6.65 -20.21 -36.00
C SER A 106 -6.83 -21.50 -35.18
N SER A 107 -8.11 -21.81 -34.93
CA SER A 107 -8.60 -23.02 -34.28
C SER A 107 -8.06 -24.31 -34.93
N THR A 108 -6.94 -24.80 -34.42
CA THR A 108 -6.60 -26.21 -34.55
C THR A 108 -7.49 -26.99 -33.58
N PRO A 109 -8.20 -28.03 -34.04
CA PRO A 109 -9.10 -28.78 -33.18
C PRO A 109 -8.31 -29.42 -32.04
N VAL A 110 -8.85 -29.33 -30.82
CA VAL A 110 -8.35 -30.08 -29.65
C VAL A 110 -8.35 -31.56 -30.02
N GLY A 111 -7.16 -32.09 -30.33
CA GLY A 111 -6.99 -33.46 -30.80
C GLY A 111 -7.15 -34.45 -29.66
N ALA A 112 -7.87 -35.54 -29.90
CA ALA A 112 -7.87 -36.69 -29.01
C ALA A 112 -6.48 -37.34 -29.03
N ALA A 113 -5.82 -37.40 -27.87
CA ALA A 113 -4.56 -38.11 -27.74
C ALA A 113 -4.85 -39.58 -27.38
N ARG A 114 -4.05 -40.49 -27.92
CA ARG A 114 -4.11 -41.91 -27.56
C ARG A 114 -3.21 -42.14 -26.37
N LEU A 115 -3.74 -42.74 -25.30
CA LEU A 115 -2.94 -43.07 -24.12
C LEU A 115 -1.85 -44.07 -24.50
N LYS A 116 -0.59 -43.65 -24.37
CA LYS A 116 0.62 -44.46 -24.50
C LYS A 116 1.53 -44.09 -23.34
N TRP A 117 2.02 -45.08 -22.60
CA TRP A 117 2.96 -44.89 -21.49
C TRP A 117 4.39 -44.77 -22.01
#